data_AF-A0A353N8S9-F1
#
_entry.id   AF-A0A353N8S9-F1
#
_cell.length_a   1.000
_cell.length_b   1.000
_cell.length_c   1.000
_cell.angle_alpha   90.00
_cell.angle_beta   90.00
_cell.angle_gamma   90.00
#
_symmetry.space_group_name_H-M   'P 1'
#
loop_
_entity.id
_entity.type
_entity.pdbx_description
1 polymer ?
#
loop_
_entity_poly.entity_id
_entity_poly.type
_entity_poly.pdbx_seq_one_letter_code
_entity_poly.pdbx_strand_id
1 'polypeptide(L)' 'SKNHPDFRVIESDGGRIKLAEVREICYDTSLNPYLSPSKVYYFKNFDSLTEVAANAFLKTLEEP' A
#
# COMPACT_ATOMS: atom_id res chain seq x y z
N SER A 1 -13.06 2.34 18.20
CA SER A 1 -12.96 2.34 16.72
C SER A 1 -11.53 1.96 16.35
N LYS A 2 -11.31 0.89 15.58
CA LYS A 2 -9.97 0.34 15.32
C LYS A 2 -9.41 0.66 13.92
N ASN A 3 -9.95 1.66 13.23
CA ASN A 3 -9.46 2.10 11.92
C ASN A 3 -8.98 3.55 12.04
N HIS A 4 -7.67 3.75 11.99
CA HIS A 4 -7.06 5.07 11.89
C HIS A 4 -6.91 5.41 10.40
N PRO A 5 -7.28 6.62 9.94
CA PRO A 5 -7.24 6.95 8.51
C PRO A 5 -5.84 6.85 7.90
N ASP A 6 -4.80 7.15 8.69
CA ASP A 6 -3.40 7.02 8.29
C ASP A 6 -2.79 5.63 8.55
N PHE A 7 -3.60 4.62 8.89
CA PHE A 7 -3.14 3.24 9.07
C PHE A 7 -4.00 2.28 8.25
N ARG A 8 -3.38 1.58 7.31
CA ARG A 8 -4.07 0.65 6.43
C ARG A 8 -3.40 -0.72 6.45
N VAL A 9 -4.20 -1.76 6.66
CA VAL A 9 -3.77 -3.15 6.47
C VAL A 9 -4.10 -3.54 5.04
N ILE A 10 -3.09 -4.01 4.32
CA ILE A 10 -3.21 -4.51 2.95
C ILE A 10 -3.18 -6.03 2.99
N GLU A 11 -4.28 -6.64 2.57
CA GLU A 11 -4.51 -8.07 2.52
C GLU A 11 -5.22 -8.36 1.20
N SER A 12 -4.69 -9.30 0.40
CA SER A 12 -5.28 -9.64 -0.89
C SER A 12 -6.42 -10.63 -0.71
N ASP A 13 -7.59 -10.28 -1.24
CA ASP A 13 -8.71 -11.20 -1.30
C ASP A 13 -8.49 -12.18 -2.48
N GLY A 14 -8.16 -13.44 -2.18
CA GLY A 14 -7.84 -14.46 -3.18
C GLY A 14 -6.33 -14.68 -3.47
N GLY A 15 -5.44 -14.15 -2.61
CA GLY A 15 -4.05 -14.63 -2.52
C GLY A 15 -3.04 -14.02 -3.49
N ARG A 16 -3.40 -12.95 -4.21
CA ARG A 16 -2.43 -12.13 -4.97
C ARG A 16 -2.76 -10.65 -4.92
N ILE A 17 -1.76 -9.81 -4.63
CA ILE A 17 -1.87 -8.35 -4.72
C ILE A 17 -1.59 -7.95 -6.18
N LYS A 18 -2.59 -7.38 -6.85
CA LYS A 18 -2.52 -7.01 -8.26
C LYS A 18 -1.98 -5.59 -8.43
N LEU A 19 -1.54 -5.27 -9.66
CA LEU A 19 -1.03 -3.95 -10.02
C LEU A 19 -2.02 -2.81 -9.72
N ALA A 20 -3.32 -3.04 -9.90
CA ALA A 20 -4.35 -2.02 -9.65
C ALA A 20 -4.40 -1.63 -8.16
N GLU A 21 -4.33 -2.61 -7.26
CA GLU A 21 -4.29 -2.38 -5.81
C GLU A 21 -3.01 -1.64 -5.40
N VAL A 22 -1.85 -2.03 -5.95
CA VAL A 22 -0.59 -1.30 -5.72
C VAL A 22 -0.71 0.15 -6.18
N ARG A 23 -1.28 0.41 -7.36
CA ARG A 23 -1.44 1.78 -7.85
C ARG A 23 -2.34 2.64 -6.97
N GLU A 24 -3.40 2.08 -6.40
CA GLU A 24 -4.22 2.80 -5.41
C GLU A 24 -3.42 3.13 -4.15
N ILE A 25 -2.63 2.18 -3.65
CA ILE A 25 -1.78 2.41 -2.46
C ILE A 25 -0.76 3.50 -2.76
N CYS A 26 -0.06 3.42 -3.91
CA CYS A 26 0.92 4.40 -4.36
C CYS A 26 0.30 5.81 -4.49
N TYR A 27 -0.92 5.90 -5.01
CA TYR A 27 -1.65 7.16 -5.09
C TYR A 27 -2.00 7.70 -3.71
N ASP A 28 -2.46 6.85 -2.79
CA ASP A 28 -2.79 7.28 -1.42
C ASP A 28 -1.53 7.71 -0.65
N THR A 29 -0.38 7.05 -0.82
CA THR A 29 0.90 7.47 -0.19
C THR A 29 1.33 8.87 -0.58
N SER A 30 1.04 9.32 -1.81
CA SER A 30 1.42 10.67 -2.26
C SER A 30 0.52 11.78 -1.70
N LEU A 31 -0.59 11.42 -1.05
CA LEU A 31 -1.46 12.36 -0.36
C LEU A 31 -0.96 12.58 1.08
N ASN A 32 -1.10 13.81 1.56
CA ASN A 32 -0.75 14.15 2.94
C ASN A 32 -1.50 13.26 3.97
N PRO A 33 -0.86 12.92 5.09
CA PRO A 33 -1.53 12.32 6.24
C PRO A 33 -2.70 13.18 6.76
N TYR A 34 -3.72 12.54 7.32
CA TYR A 34 -4.94 13.20 7.77
C TYR A 34 -4.90 13.61 9.25
N LEU A 35 -4.50 12.71 10.15
CA LEU A 35 -4.48 12.92 11.62
C LEU A 35 -3.12 12.63 12.26
N SER A 36 -2.18 12.04 11.52
CA SER A 36 -0.86 11.65 12.01
C SER A 36 0.26 12.38 11.27
N PRO A 37 1.49 12.42 11.81
CA PRO A 37 2.66 12.92 11.08
C PRO A 37 3.03 12.09 9.85
N SER A 38 2.56 10.85 9.75
CA SER A 38 2.90 9.91 8.68
C SER A 38 1.80 8.88 8.46
N LYS A 39 1.73 8.32 7.25
CA LYS A 39 0.89 7.17 6.92
C LYS A 39 1.67 5.87 7.10
N VAL A 40 0.98 4.80 7.50
CA VAL A 40 1.55 3.47 7.72
C VAL A 40 0.72 2.43 6.98
N TYR A 41 1.38 1.66 6.11
CA TYR A 41 0.78 0.57 5.34
C TYR A 41 1.38 -0.76 5.78
N TYR A 42 0.54 -1.66 6.30
CA TYR A 42 0.97 -2.97 6.77
C TYR A 42 0.50 -4.06 5.80
N PHE A 43 1.43 -4.65 5.08
CA PHE A 43 1.16 -5.75 4.15
C PHE A 43 1.27 -7.09 4.88
N LYS A 44 0.16 -7.83 4.97
CA LYS A 44 0.16 -9.16 5.61
C LYS A 44 0.86 -10.25 4.79
N ASN A 45 0.76 -10.17 3.47
CA ASN A 45 1.30 -11.15 2.52
C ASN A 45 2.00 -10.42 1.37
N PHE A 46 3.08 -9.71 1.68
CA PHE A 46 3.81 -8.91 0.70
C PHE A 46 4.37 -9.77 -0.45
N ASP A 47 4.75 -11.00 -0.15
CA ASP A 47 5.17 -12.04 -1.10
C ASP A 47 4.07 -12.44 -2.12
N SER A 48 2.82 -12.07 -1.88
CA SER A 48 1.71 -12.30 -2.83
C SER A 48 1.62 -11.27 -3.97
N LEU A 49 2.52 -10.28 -4.02
CA LEU A 49 2.64 -9.34 -5.13
C LEU A 49 2.95 -10.07 -6.44
N THR A 50 2.27 -9.70 -7.52
CA THR A 50 2.75 -10.09 -8.85
C THR A 50 4.06 -9.35 -9.18
N GLU A 51 4.89 -9.91 -10.05
CA GLU A 51 6.15 -9.28 -10.47
C GLU A 51 5.95 -7.84 -10.98
N VAL A 52 4.89 -7.62 -11.76
CA VAL A 52 4.53 -6.29 -12.27
C VAL A 52 4.11 -5.35 -11.13
N ALA A 53 3.39 -5.85 -10.14
CA ALA A 53 2.97 -5.08 -8.97
C ALA A 53 4.17 -4.71 -8.08
N ALA A 54 5.10 -5.65 -7.86
CA ALA A 54 6.35 -5.41 -7.13
C ALA A 54 7.21 -4.33 -7.83
N ASN A 55 7.39 -4.42 -9.15
CA ASN A 55 8.13 -3.43 -9.92
C ASN A 55 7.49 -2.04 -9.90
N ALA A 56 6.16 -1.96 -9.89
CA ALA A 56 5.45 -0.69 -9.73
C ALA A 56 5.64 -0.10 -8.32
N PHE A 57 5.62 -0.94 -7.29
CA PHE A 57 5.81 -0.53 -5.90
C PHE A 57 7.23 -0.02 -5.63
N LEU A 58 8.25 -0.63 -6.24
CA LEU A 58 9.65 -0.19 -6.10
C LEU A 58 9.83 1.29 -6.49
N LYS A 59 9.16 1.75 -7.55
CA LYS A 59 9.20 3.16 -7.96
C LYS A 59 8.68 4.11 -6.88
N THR A 60 7.70 3.68 -6.08
CA THR A 60 7.19 4.48 -4.94
C THR A 60 8.12 4.45 -3.73
N LEU A 61 8.89 3.37 -3.54
CA LEU A 61 9.88 3.32 -2.47
C LEU A 61 11.12 4.17 -2.76
N GLU A 62 11.44 4.39 -4.03
CA GLU A 62 12.53 5.27 -4.46
C GLU A 62 12.22 6.75 -4.19
N GLU A 63 10.96 7.17 -4.35
CA GLU A 63 10.47 8.53 -4.06
C GLU A 63 9.05 8.47 -3.45
N PRO A 64 8.93 8.38 -2.11
CA PRO A 64 7.63 8.34 -1.41
C PRO A 64 6.96 9.71 -1.25
#